data_AF-A0A1F6NIL5-F1
#
_entry.id   AF-A0A1F6NIL5-F1
#
_cell.length_a   1.000
_cell.length_b   1.000
_cell.length_c   1.000
_cell.angle_alpha   90.00
_cell.angle_beta   90.00
_cell.angle_gamma   90.00
#
_symmetry.space_group_name_H-M   'P 1'
#
loop_
_entity.id
_entity.type
_entity.pdbx_description
1 polymer ?
#
loop_
_entity_poly.entity_id
_entity_poly.type
_entity_poly.pdbx_seq_one_letter_code
_entity_poly.pdbx_strand_id
1 'polypeptide(L)'
;MGNFKKGLVLGGMLGAAMMWLNATPKGKEMRAKMMAHTDSLYGEIKASLGQLEGPTKEMYDALVERAVTEYSSKKEMAQDMKVMMVRELKKRWSKLEKDLRKK
;
A
#
# COMPACT_ATOMS: atom_id res chain seq x y z
N MET A 1 -10.79 24.02 -11.72
CA MET A 1 -11.72 22.86 -11.61
C MET A 1 -11.09 21.48 -11.94
N GLY A 2 -9.78 21.37 -12.25
CA GLY A 2 -9.18 20.10 -12.71
C GLY A 2 -8.91 19.04 -11.63
N ASN A 3 -8.52 19.44 -10.41
CA ASN A 3 -8.10 18.50 -9.36
C ASN A 3 -9.29 17.85 -8.63
N PHE A 4 -10.41 18.57 -8.50
CA PHE A 4 -11.63 18.06 -7.86
C PHE A 4 -12.28 16.93 -8.67
N LYS A 5 -12.43 17.11 -9.99
CA LYS A 5 -13.00 16.08 -10.88
C LYS A 5 -12.12 14.81 -10.91
N LYS A 6 -10.79 14.97 -10.94
CA LYS A 6 -9.84 13.85 -10.84
C LYS A 6 -9.97 13.12 -9.50
N GLY A 7 -10.07 13.86 -8.39
CA GLY A 7 -10.27 13.29 -7.05
C GLY A 7 -11.57 12.51 -6.90
N LEU A 8 -12.68 13.02 -7.45
CA LEU A 8 -13.98 12.34 -7.42
C LEU A 8 -13.98 11.05 -8.25
N VAL A 9 -13.41 11.09 -9.46
CA VAL A 9 -13.31 9.90 -10.34
C VAL A 9 -12.42 8.82 -9.73
N LEU A 10 -11.24 9.19 -9.22
CA LEU A 10 -10.34 8.25 -8.53
C LEU A 10 -10.98 7.70 -7.25
N GLY A 11 -11.63 8.56 -6.46
CA GLY A 11 -12.34 8.15 -5.25
C GLY A 11 -13.49 7.19 -5.53
N GLY A 12 -14.27 7.43 -6.59
CA GLY A 12 -15.37 6.57 -7.02
C GLY A 12 -14.91 5.19 -7.49
N MET A 13 -13.87 5.13 -8.32
CA MET A 13 -13.29 3.84 -8.78
C MET A 13 -12.70 3.04 -7.62
N LEU A 14 -11.93 3.67 -6.73
CA LEU A 14 -11.38 3.01 -5.54
C LEU A 14 -12.48 2.51 -4.59
N GLY A 15 -13.55 3.29 -4.43
CA GLY A 15 -14.71 2.89 -3.63
C GLY A 15 -15.41 1.66 -4.20
N ALA A 16 -15.66 1.64 -5.50
CA ALA A 16 -16.29 0.51 -6.19
C ALA A 16 -15.40 -0.75 -6.15
N ALA A 17 -14.09 -0.60 -6.38
CA ALA A 17 -13.13 -1.70 -6.28
C ALA A 17 -13.11 -2.30 -4.86
N MET A 18 -13.07 -1.46 -3.82
CA MET A 18 -13.14 -1.94 -2.43
C MET A 18 -14.46 -2.64 -2.10
N MET A 19 -15.59 -2.11 -2.58
CA MET A 19 -16.88 -2.79 -2.41
C MET A 19 -16.87 -4.17 -3.06
N TRP A 20 -16.43 -4.27 -4.32
CA TRP A 20 -16.37 -5.55 -5.03
C TRP A 20 -15.43 -6.56 -4.35
N LEU A 21 -14.27 -6.10 -3.89
CA LEU A 21 -13.28 -6.91 -3.15
C LEU A 21 -13.84 -7.45 -1.82
N ASN A 22 -14.77 -6.75 -1.18
CA ASN A 22 -15.34 -7.19 0.10
C ASN A 22 -16.64 -7.98 -0.07
N ALA A 23 -17.40 -7.73 -1.15
CA ALA A 23 -18.73 -8.30 -1.33
C ALA A 23 -18.72 -9.69 -2.00
N THR A 24 -17.82 -9.93 -2.96
CA THR A 24 -17.86 -11.16 -3.78
C THR A 24 -16.82 -12.20 -3.33
N PRO A 25 -17.05 -13.51 -3.53
CA PRO A 25 -16.04 -14.53 -3.21
C PRO A 25 -14.72 -14.32 -3.94
N LYS A 26 -14.77 -14.10 -5.26
CA LYS A 26 -13.60 -13.79 -6.09
C LYS A 26 -12.92 -12.48 -5.66
N GLY A 27 -13.69 -11.48 -5.27
CA GLY A 27 -13.19 -10.24 -4.69
C GLY A 27 -12.40 -10.48 -3.40
N LYS A 28 -12.93 -11.32 -2.49
CA LYS A 28 -12.26 -11.68 -1.24
C LYS A 28 -10.96 -12.44 -1.49
N GLU A 29 -10.95 -13.37 -2.46
CA GLU A 29 -9.72 -14.06 -2.86
C GLU A 29 -8.67 -13.09 -3.43
N MET A 30 -9.09 -12.17 -4.29
CA MET A 30 -8.20 -11.16 -4.86
C MET A 30 -7.66 -10.23 -3.76
N ARG A 31 -8.51 -9.83 -2.80
CA ARG A 31 -8.11 -9.07 -1.62
C ARG A 31 -7.08 -9.85 -0.80
N ALA A 32 -7.29 -11.15 -0.57
CA ALA A 32 -6.35 -11.97 0.18
C ALA A 32 -4.97 -12.05 -0.51
N LYS A 33 -4.95 -12.26 -1.84
CA LYS A 33 -3.71 -12.25 -2.63
C LYS A 33 -2.99 -10.90 -2.52
N MET A 34 -3.73 -9.80 -2.65
CA MET A 34 -3.18 -8.45 -2.51
C MET A 34 -2.63 -8.18 -1.11
N MET A 35 -3.32 -8.63 -0.06
CA MET A 35 -2.81 -8.52 1.31
C MET A 35 -1.55 -9.34 1.50
N ALA A 36 -1.46 -10.56 0.94
CA ALA A 36 -0.24 -11.37 1.00
C ALA A 36 0.96 -10.65 0.34
N HIS A 37 0.76 -10.03 -0.83
CA HIS A 37 1.78 -9.21 -1.48
C HIS A 37 2.17 -7.99 -0.64
N THR A 38 1.18 -7.35 -0.01
CA THR A 38 1.37 -6.20 0.88
C THR A 38 2.18 -6.58 2.11
N ASP A 39 1.90 -7.75 2.70
CA ASP A 39 2.59 -8.26 3.88
C ASP A 39 4.05 -8.62 3.57
N SER A 40 4.30 -9.24 2.41
CA SER A 40 5.67 -9.51 1.92
C SER A 40 6.47 -8.21 1.80
N LEU A 41 5.93 -7.22 1.07
CA LEU A 41 6.59 -5.92 0.89
C LEU A 41 6.77 -5.17 2.22
N TYR A 42 5.81 -5.27 3.13
CA TYR A 42 5.95 -4.68 4.46
C TYR A 42 7.13 -5.26 5.23
N GLY A 43 7.34 -6.58 5.15
CA GLY A 43 8.48 -7.27 5.75
C GLY A 43 9.82 -6.77 5.19
N GLU A 44 9.92 -6.67 3.86
CA GLU A 44 11.10 -6.15 3.17
C GLU A 44 11.39 -4.69 3.58
N ILE A 45 10.38 -3.82 3.56
CA ILE A 45 10.51 -2.41 3.96
C ILE A 45 10.94 -2.30 5.43
N LYS A 46 10.33 -3.09 6.32
CA LYS A 46 10.69 -3.11 7.75
C LYS A 46 12.14 -3.57 7.95
N ALA A 47 12.61 -4.56 7.20
CA ALA A 47 13.99 -5.03 7.27
C ALA A 47 14.97 -3.93 6.82
N SER A 48 14.69 -3.27 5.70
CA SER A 48 15.51 -2.17 5.17
C SER A 48 15.56 -0.97 6.13
N LEU A 49 14.42 -0.60 6.72
CA LEU A 49 14.37 0.51 7.68
C LEU A 49 14.94 0.16 9.05
N GLY A 50 14.91 -1.11 9.45
CA GLY A 50 15.51 -1.57 10.70
C GLY A 50 17.04 -1.50 10.73
N GLN A 51 17.68 -1.23 9.58
CA GLN A 51 19.12 -0.96 9.46
C GLN A 51 19.44 0.53 9.52
N LEU A 52 18.44 1.41 9.47
CA LEU A 52 18.61 2.86 9.50
C LEU A 52 18.30 3.40 10.91
N GLU A 53 19.08 4.37 11.36
CA GLU A 53 18.78 5.10 12.58
C GLU A 53 17.70 6.16 12.31
N GLY A 54 16.56 6.06 13.01
CA GLY A 54 15.53 7.09 13.03
C GLY A 54 14.90 7.45 11.67
N PRO A 55 14.36 6.49 10.90
CA PRO A 55 13.69 6.82 9.64
C PRO A 55 12.49 7.74 9.89
N THR A 56 12.30 8.75 9.04
CA THR A 56 11.12 9.62 9.12
C THR A 56 9.94 9.00 8.38
N LYS A 57 8.74 9.52 8.66
CA LYS A 57 7.53 9.11 7.95
C LYS A 57 7.63 9.40 6.45
N GLU A 58 8.22 10.51 6.07
CA GLU A 58 8.41 10.91 4.67
C GLU A 58 9.34 9.94 3.93
N MET A 59 10.43 9.51 4.60
CA MET A 59 11.33 8.48 4.06
C MET A 59 10.59 7.15 3.87
N TYR A 60 9.79 6.74 4.85
CA TYR A 60 8.97 5.54 4.74
C TYR A 60 7.97 5.63 3.59
N ASP A 61 7.25 6.74 3.48
CA ASP A 61 6.26 6.97 2.44
C ASP A 61 6.88 6.90 1.04
N ALA A 62 8.04 7.52 0.84
CA ALA A 62 8.79 7.46 -0.42
C ALA A 62 9.26 6.03 -0.74
N LEU A 63 9.77 5.31 0.26
CA LEU A 63 10.21 3.92 0.12
C LEU A 63 9.04 2.99 -0.24
N VAL A 64 7.88 3.17 0.39
CA VAL A 64 6.64 2.45 0.08
C VAL A 64 6.21 2.71 -1.36
N GLU A 65 6.16 3.98 -1.79
CA GLU A 65 5.74 4.33 -3.15
C GLU A 65 6.65 3.72 -4.20
N ARG A 66 7.96 3.77 -3.98
CA ARG A 66 8.95 3.16 -4.86
C ARG A 66 8.82 1.64 -4.88
N ALA A 67 8.82 0.98 -3.73
CA ALA A 67 8.77 -0.48 -3.63
C ALA A 67 7.49 -1.03 -4.27
N VAL A 68 6.34 -0.41 -4.00
CA VAL A 68 5.07 -0.83 -4.62
C VAL A 68 5.07 -0.54 -6.12
N THR A 69 5.65 0.57 -6.58
CA THR A 69 5.77 0.86 -8.02
C THR A 69 6.60 -0.20 -8.74
N GLU A 70 7.76 -0.54 -8.21
CA GLU A 70 8.63 -1.56 -8.79
C GLU A 70 7.97 -2.95 -8.75
N TYR A 71 7.31 -3.28 -7.65
CA TYR A 71 6.59 -4.55 -7.49
C TYR A 71 5.40 -4.68 -8.43
N SER A 72 4.55 -3.66 -8.48
CA SER A 72 3.34 -3.64 -9.32
C SER A 72 3.68 -3.71 -10.81
N SER A 73 4.76 -3.03 -11.24
CA SER A 73 5.25 -3.10 -12.62
C SER A 73 5.70 -4.52 -12.98
N LYS A 74 6.52 -5.16 -12.14
CA LYS A 74 7.01 -6.54 -12.36
C LYS A 74 5.90 -7.60 -12.41
N LYS A 75 4.77 -7.34 -11.75
CA LYS A 75 3.64 -8.25 -11.62
C LYS A 75 2.44 -7.84 -12.50
N GLU A 76 2.60 -6.81 -13.33
CA GLU A 76 1.55 -6.24 -14.19
C GLU A 76 0.24 -5.97 -13.42
N MET A 77 0.38 -5.47 -12.18
CA MET A 77 -0.78 -5.23 -11.33
C MET A 77 -1.57 -4.01 -11.81
N ALA A 78 -2.90 -4.11 -11.71
CA ALA A 78 -3.78 -2.99 -12.00
C ALA A 78 -3.46 -1.77 -11.11
N GLN A 79 -3.61 -0.57 -11.68
CA GLN A 79 -3.32 0.69 -10.99
C GLN A 79 -4.10 0.84 -9.68
N ASP A 80 -5.34 0.38 -9.62
CA ASP A 80 -6.16 0.43 -8.40
C ASP A 80 -5.56 -0.44 -7.29
N MET A 81 -5.01 -1.60 -7.64
CA MET A 81 -4.34 -2.49 -6.69
C MET A 81 -3.06 -1.85 -6.16
N LYS A 82 -2.28 -1.20 -7.03
CA LYS A 82 -1.11 -0.40 -6.64
C LYS A 82 -1.49 0.67 -5.61
N VAL A 83 -2.53 1.46 -5.90
CA VAL A 83 -2.99 2.53 -5.00
C VAL A 83 -3.47 1.98 -3.67
N MET A 84 -4.19 0.86 -3.66
CA MET A 84 -4.63 0.19 -2.44
C MET A 84 -3.45 -0.31 -1.60
N MET A 85 -2.44 -0.93 -2.22
CA MET A 85 -1.23 -1.41 -1.54
C MET A 85 -0.43 -0.25 -0.91
N VAL A 86 -0.21 0.84 -1.65
CA VAL A 86 0.45 2.04 -1.11
C VAL A 86 -0.33 2.56 0.11
N ARG A 87 -1.65 2.70 -0.01
CA ARG A 87 -2.50 3.20 1.09
C ARG A 87 -2.41 2.28 2.31
N GLU A 88 -2.40 0.96 2.11
CA GLU A 88 -2.36 0.00 3.20
C GLU A 88 -0.99 -0.04 3.89
N LEU A 89 0.10 0.02 3.13
CA LEU A 89 1.45 0.14 3.70
C LEU A 89 1.62 1.43 4.48
N LYS A 90 1.25 2.59 3.92
CA LYS A 90 1.39 3.88 4.61
C LYS A 90 0.67 3.93 5.97
N LYS A 91 -0.49 3.26 6.11
CA LYS A 91 -1.19 3.14 7.42
C LYS A 91 -0.37 2.41 8.49
N ARG A 92 0.48 1.47 8.07
CA ARG A 92 1.32 0.65 8.97
C ARG A 92 2.52 1.39 9.51
N TRP A 93 2.77 2.64 9.10
CA TRP A 93 3.82 3.50 9.67
C TRP A 93 3.75 3.52 11.20
N SER A 94 2.58 3.82 11.77
CA SER A 94 2.41 3.94 13.23
C SER A 94 2.80 2.67 14.00
N LYS A 95 2.60 1.49 13.40
CA LYS A 95 3.03 0.21 13.96
C LYS A 95 4.54 0.04 13.82
N LEU A 96 5.09 0.33 12.64
CA LEU A 96 6.52 0.24 12.37
C LEU A 96 7.32 1.16 13.27
N GLU A 97 6.91 2.41 13.42
CA GLU A 97 7.56 3.40 14.28
C GLU A 97 7.63 2.93 15.74
N LYS A 98 6.54 2.35 16.25
CA LYS A 98 6.51 1.74 17.60
C LYS A 98 7.47 0.56 17.72
N ASP A 99 7.53 -0.29 16.70
CA ASP A 99 8.44 -1.45 16.68
C ASP A 99 9.91 -1.01 16.63
N LEU A 100 10.23 0.06 15.89
CA LEU A 100 11.57 0.62 15.77
C LEU A 100 12.03 1.31 17.05
N ARG A 101 11.13 2.02 17.76
CA ARG A 101 11.43 2.68 19.04
C ARG A 101 11.62 1.71 20.22
N LYS A 102 11.17 0.46 20.08
CA LYS A 102 11.31 -0.59 21.11
C LYS A 102 12.60 -1.41 20.98
N LYS A 103 13.29 -1.29 19.85
CA LYS A 103 14.66 -1.80 19.69
C LYS A 103 15.62 -0.83 20.34
#